data_AF-A0A7J0CC60-F1
#
_entry.id   AF-A0A7J0CC60-F1
#
_cell.length_a   1.000
_cell.length_b   1.000
_cell.length_c   1.000
_cell.angle_alpha   90.00
_cell.angle_beta   90.00
_cell.angle_gamma   90.00
#
_symmetry.space_group_name_H-M   'P 1'
#
loop_
_entity.id
_entity.type
_entity.pdbx_description
1 polymer ?
#
loop_
_entity_poly.entity_id
_entity_poly.type
_entity_poly.pdbx_seq_one_letter_code
_entity_poly.pdbx_strand_id
1 'polypeptide(L)'
;MSDSTTESADRPRLRHVGIAVFATAAEHEALMERMAEVLCADPSHEGPCAVPWAMSSVDGDSLSRRRRRQLMDAIEETNPGSSTTA
;
A
#
# COMPACT_ATOMS: atom_id res chain seq x y z
N MET A 1 34.36 -16.61 -22.80
CA MET A 1 33.98 -15.42 -22.01
C MET A 1 32.50 -15.20 -22.26
N SER A 2 31.66 -15.71 -21.36
CA SER A 2 30.21 -15.55 -21.43
C SER A 2 29.83 -14.49 -20.41
N ASP A 3 29.86 -13.23 -20.83
CA ASP A 3 29.09 -12.19 -20.16
C ASP A 3 27.64 -12.40 -20.58
N SER A 4 26.87 -13.04 -19.70
CA SER A 4 25.43 -13.14 -19.85
C SER A 4 24.78 -12.89 -18.51
N THR A 5 24.07 -11.76 -18.49
CA THR A 5 22.86 -11.53 -17.69
C THR A 5 23.06 -11.00 -16.27
N THR A 6 23.51 -9.75 -16.16
CA THR A 6 23.17 -8.87 -15.03
C THR A 6 22.60 -7.54 -15.56
N GLU A 7 21.62 -7.60 -16.46
CA GLU A 7 20.93 -6.41 -17.01
C GLU A 7 19.41 -6.54 -16.85
N SER A 8 18.95 -6.91 -15.64
CA SER A 8 17.51 -7.06 -15.38
C SER A 8 17.03 -6.47 -14.04
N ALA A 9 17.97 -6.05 -13.19
CA ALA A 9 17.65 -5.45 -11.89
C ALA A 9 17.31 -3.95 -11.99
N ASP A 10 17.72 -3.26 -13.05
CA ASP A 10 17.75 -1.78 -13.10
C ASP A 10 16.59 -1.14 -13.89
N ARG A 11 15.67 -1.95 -14.45
CA ARG A 11 14.49 -1.44 -15.16
C ARG A 11 13.30 -1.31 -14.20
N PRO A 12 12.58 -0.16 -14.17
CA PRO A 12 11.40 -0.02 -13.33
C PRO A 12 10.33 -1.06 -13.71
N ARG A 13 9.75 -1.70 -12.70
CA ARG A 13 8.65 -2.65 -12.84
C ARG A 13 7.47 -2.14 -12.04
N LEU A 14 6.25 -2.30 -12.57
CA LEU A 14 5.05 -2.01 -11.81
C LEU A 14 4.98 -2.94 -10.59
N ARG A 15 4.80 -2.34 -9.41
CA ARG A 15 4.59 -3.04 -8.15
C ARG A 15 3.29 -2.52 -7.53
N HIS A 16 2.53 -3.41 -6.92
CA HIS A 16 1.36 -3.05 -6.14
C HIS A 16 1.67 -3.24 -4.66
N VAL A 17 1.45 -2.18 -3.88
CA VAL A 17 1.61 -2.19 -2.43
C VAL A 17 0.21 -2.10 -1.83
N GLY A 18 -0.14 -3.04 -0.95
CA GLY A 18 -1.42 -3.05 -0.25
C GLY A 18 -1.20 -3.08 1.25
N ILE A 19 -1.96 -2.26 1.98
CA ILE A 19 -1.89 -2.15 3.44
C ILE A 19 -3.29 -2.44 3.98
N ALA A 20 -3.40 -3.47 4.82
CA ALA A 20 -4.65 -3.83 5.48
C ALA A 20 -4.70 -3.13 6.85
N VAL A 21 -5.79 -2.42 7.15
CA VAL A 21 -5.97 -1.71 8.42
C VAL A 21 -7.39 -1.90 8.96
N PHE A 22 -7.53 -1.90 10.28
CA PHE A 22 -8.77 -1.56 10.94
C PHE A 22 -8.74 -0.08 11.28
N ALA A 23 -9.67 0.68 10.73
CA ALA A 23 -9.76 2.12 10.94
C ALA A 23 -11.21 2.56 10.82
N THR A 24 -11.59 3.54 11.63
CA THR A 24 -12.77 4.36 11.35
C THR A 24 -12.58 5.15 10.06
N ALA A 25 -13.66 5.69 9.49
CA ALA A 25 -13.58 6.51 8.28
C ALA A 25 -12.61 7.71 8.44
N ALA A 26 -12.65 8.39 9.59
CA ALA A 26 -11.77 9.52 9.88
C ALA A 26 -10.29 9.10 10.02
N GLU A 27 -10.02 7.98 10.70
CA GLU A 27 -8.65 7.45 10.80
C GLU A 27 -8.11 7.01 9.44
N HIS A 28 -8.98 6.45 8.59
CA HIS A 28 -8.65 6.07 7.23
C HIS A 28 -8.31 7.28 6.35
N GLU A 29 -9.12 8.33 6.37
CA GLU A 29 -8.84 9.58 5.64
C GLU A 29 -7.52 10.22 6.09
N ALA A 30 -7.31 10.35 7.40
CA ALA A 30 -6.07 10.90 7.95
C ALA A 30 -4.84 10.02 7.66
N LEU A 31 -5.02 8.70 7.50
CA LEU A 31 -3.93 7.82 7.06
C LEU A 31 -3.59 8.04 5.58
N MET A 32 -4.60 8.20 4.72
CA MET A 32 -4.41 8.44 3.28
C MET A 32 -3.69 9.77 3.03
N GLU A 33 -4.06 10.83 3.74
CA GLU A 33 -3.38 12.13 3.65
C GLU A 33 -1.89 12.01 4.01
N ARG A 34 -1.58 11.38 5.15
CA ARG A 34 -0.18 11.14 5.57
C ARG A 34 0.60 10.27 4.57
N MET A 35 -0.03 9.27 3.96
CA MET A 35 0.62 8.47 2.92
C MET A 35 0.95 9.30 1.68
N ALA A 36 0.06 10.19 1.26
CA ALA A 36 0.31 11.08 0.12
C ALA A 36 1.49 12.02 0.37
N GLU A 37 1.60 12.59 1.57
CA GLU A 37 2.74 13.44 1.97
C GLU A 37 4.07 12.68 1.95
N VAL A 38 4.07 11.41 2.38
CA VAL A 38 5.28 10.56 2.34
C VAL A 38 5.67 10.18 0.91
N LEU A 39 4.69 9.91 0.04
CA LEU A 39 4.94 9.54 -1.35
C LEU A 39 5.38 10.73 -2.22
N CYS A 40 4.98 11.95 -1.86
CA CYS A 40 5.36 13.19 -2.55
C CYS A 40 6.01 14.18 -1.58
N ALA A 41 7.33 14.13 -1.46
CA ALA A 41 8.10 14.95 -0.52
C ALA A 41 7.98 16.47 -0.77
N ASP A 42 7.63 16.88 -1.99
CA ASP A 42 7.33 18.28 -2.34
C ASP A 42 6.03 18.31 -3.14
N PRO A 43 4.86 18.53 -2.53
CA PRO A 43 3.59 18.58 -3.28
C PRO A 43 3.50 19.77 -4.25
N SER A 44 4.42 20.73 -4.16
CA SER A 44 4.46 21.92 -5.02
C SER A 44 5.42 21.82 -6.20
N HIS A 45 6.13 20.70 -6.36
CA HIS A 45 7.07 20.54 -7.47
C HIS A 45 6.38 20.65 -8.84
N GLU A 46 7.09 21.23 -9.80
CA GLU A 46 6.64 21.24 -11.19
C GLU A 46 6.96 19.90 -11.87
N GLY A 47 5.97 19.32 -12.56
CA GLY A 47 6.13 18.09 -13.33
C GLY A 47 5.67 16.82 -12.58
N PRO A 48 5.97 15.62 -13.13
CA PRO A 48 5.61 14.36 -12.49
C PRO A 48 6.53 14.02 -11.31
N CYS A 49 6.01 13.28 -10.34
CA CYS A 49 6.81 12.75 -9.23
C CYS A 49 8.00 11.92 -9.74
N ALA A 50 9.15 12.02 -9.07
CA ALA A 50 10.36 11.25 -9.40
C ALA A 50 10.10 9.73 -9.41
N VAL A 51 9.20 9.27 -8.53
CA VAL A 51 8.58 7.94 -8.59
C VAL A 51 7.08 8.13 -8.81
N PRO A 52 6.56 7.94 -10.04
CA PRO A 52 5.13 8.10 -10.30
C PRO A 52 4.30 7.09 -9.51
N TRP A 53 3.23 7.57 -8.87
CA TRP A 53 2.38 6.75 -8.02
C TRP A 53 0.90 7.07 -8.23
N ALA A 54 0.07 6.11 -7.87
CA ALA A 54 -1.37 6.27 -7.71
C ALA A 54 -1.78 5.53 -6.43
N MET A 55 -2.73 6.09 -5.70
CA MET A 55 -3.21 5.51 -4.46
C MET A 55 -4.72 5.29 -4.56
N SER A 56 -5.16 4.12 -4.11
CA SER A 56 -6.57 3.74 -4.06
C SER A 56 -6.85 3.05 -2.74
N SER A 57 -8.03 3.28 -2.18
CA SER A 57 -8.53 2.53 -1.03
C SER A 57 -9.85 1.84 -1.39
N VAL A 58 -10.12 0.74 -0.70
CA VAL A 58 -11.32 -0.07 -0.90
C VAL A 58 -11.93 -0.37 0.47
N ASP A 59 -13.22 -0.11 0.62
CA ASP A 59 -13.97 -0.48 1.82
C ASP A 59 -13.97 -2.00 1.99
N GLY A 60 -13.57 -2.48 3.17
CA GLY A 60 -13.51 -3.89 3.52
C GLY A 60 -14.84 -4.62 3.39
N ASP A 61 -15.97 -3.92 3.56
CA ASP A 61 -17.30 -4.51 3.45
C ASP A 61 -17.76 -4.67 1.99
N SER A 62 -17.12 -3.97 1.05
CA SER A 62 -17.31 -4.18 -0.39
C SER A 62 -16.57 -5.43 -0.91
N LEU A 63 -15.66 -6.00 -0.12
CA LEU A 63 -14.84 -7.14 -0.52
C LEU A 63 -15.57 -8.48 -0.33
N SER A 64 -15.17 -9.47 -1.13
CA SER A 64 -15.61 -10.86 -0.88
C SER A 64 -15.17 -11.33 0.52
N ARG A 65 -15.99 -12.17 1.16
CA ARG A 65 -15.69 -12.76 2.48
C ARG A 65 -14.31 -13.42 2.55
N ARG A 66 -13.87 -14.06 1.46
CA ARG A 66 -12.53 -14.68 1.38
C ARG A 66 -11.44 -13.62 1.45
N ARG A 67 -11.56 -12.54 0.67
CA ARG A 67 -10.57 -11.47 0.64
C ARG A 67 -10.51 -10.72 1.97
N ARG A 68 -11.67 -10.42 2.57
CA ARG A 68 -11.74 -9.81 3.91
C ARG A 68 -11.01 -10.64 4.96
N ARG A 69 -11.24 -11.97 5.00
CA ARG A 69 -10.50 -12.87 5.92
C ARG A 69 -8.98 -12.83 5.70
N GLN A 70 -8.52 -12.90 4.46
CA GLN A 70 -7.08 -12.80 4.16
C GLN A 70 -6.43 -11.50 4.65
N LEU A 71 -7.15 -10.38 4.58
CA LEU A 71 -6.66 -9.10 5.09
C LEU A 71 -6.61 -9.10 6.61
N MET A 72 -7.63 -9.67 7.28
CA MET A 72 -7.64 -9.83 8.74
C MET A 72 -6.50 -10.74 9.21
N ASP A 73 -6.27 -11.87 8.53
CA ASP A 73 -5.17 -12.78 8.82
C ASP A 73 -3.80 -12.09 8.68
N ALA A 74 -3.62 -11.27 7.63
CA ALA A 74 -2.40 -10.50 7.43
C ALA A 74 -2.17 -9.42 8.50
N ILE A 75 -3.24 -8.79 9.00
CA ILE A 75 -3.16 -7.84 10.12
C ILE A 75 -2.70 -8.55 11.39
N GLU A 76 -3.28 -9.72 11.71
CA GLU A 76 -2.92 -10.53 12.87
C GLU A 76 -1.49 -11.07 12.77
N GLU A 77 -1.05 -11.50 11.58
CA GLU A 77 0.33 -11.94 11.32
C GLU A 77 1.33 -10.80 11.56
N THR A 78 1.00 -9.59 11.10
CA THR A 78 1.87 -8.41 11.27
C THR A 78 1.82 -7.86 12.70
N ASN A 79 0.66 -7.93 13.35
CA ASN A 79 0.40 -7.35 14.66
C ASN A 79 -0.35 -8.39 15.54
N PRO A 80 0.37 -9.34 16.15
CA PRO A 80 -0.27 -10.38 16.97
C PRO A 80 -1.06 -9.81 18.17
N GLY A 81 -2.25 -10.34 18.42
CA GLY A 81 -3.15 -9.88 19.49
C GLY A 81 -3.93 -8.60 19.17
N SER A 82 -3.84 -8.10 17.93
CA SER A 82 -4.59 -6.92 17.45
C SER A 82 -6.00 -7.25 17.01
N SER A 83 -6.47 -8.47 17.28
CA SER A 83 -7.81 -8.92 16.96
C SER A 83 -8.80 -8.00 17.67
N THR A 84 -9.25 -6.96 16.96
CA THR A 84 -10.39 -6.17 17.36
C THR A 84 -11.56 -7.13 17.42
N THR A 85 -11.93 -7.53 18.63
CA THR A 85 -13.24 -8.13 18.92
C THR A 85 -14.27 -7.15 18.39
N ALA A 86 -14.79 -7.43 17.20
CA ALA A 86 -16.01 -6.81 16.69
C ALA A 86 -17.21 -7.44 17.40
#